data_AF-A0A3E2H7I4-F1
#
_entry.id   AF-A0A3E2H7I4-F1
#
_cell.length_a   1.000
_cell.length_b   1.000
_cell.length_c   1.000
_cell.angle_alpha   90.00
_cell.angle_beta   90.00
_cell.angle_gamma   90.00
#
_symmetry.space_group_name_H-M   'P 1'
#
loop_
_entity.id
_entity.type
_entity.pdbx_description
1 polymer ?
#
loop_
_entity_poly.entity_id
_entity_poly.type
_entity_poly.pdbx_seq_one_letter_code
_entity_poly.pdbx_strand_id
1 'polypeptide(L)' 'MIDVICLRQAYERRQIAEVRWIEGITNPADSMTKGKPSSALKRLLDTNKVQLEVVEWVEHDGVGGGTEDPTEGFGAIPN' A
#
# COMPACT_ATOMS: atom_id res chain seq x y z
N MET A 1 -2.70 -4.80 12.88
CA MET A 1 -3.34 -3.49 13.15
C MET A 1 -2.44 -2.44 12.54
N ILE A 2 -2.98 -1.57 11.70
CA ILE A 2 -2.23 -0.50 11.03
C ILE A 2 -2.78 0.84 11.52
N ASP A 3 -1.89 1.80 11.75
CA ASP A 3 -2.28 3.16 12.13
C ASP A 3 -2.30 4.05 10.87
N VAL A 4 -3.49 4.46 10.46
CA VAL A 4 -3.72 5.29 9.27
C VAL A 4 -3.23 6.73 9.49
N ILE A 5 -3.29 7.25 10.73
CA ILE A 5 -2.78 8.58 11.08
C ILE A 5 -1.25 8.59 10.91
N CYS A 6 -0.58 7.51 11.33
CA CYS A 6 0.87 7.36 11.18
C CYS A 6 1.29 7.31 9.71
N LEU A 7 0.58 6.56 8.87
CA LEU A 7 0.82 6.56 7.42
C LEU A 7 0.63 7.94 6.79
N ARG A 8 -0.45 8.65 7.15
CA ARG A 8 -0.71 10.01 6.67
C ARG A 8 0.42 10.97 7.06
N GLN A 9 0.88 10.94 8.31
CA GLN A 9 1.98 11.78 8.78
C GLN A 9 3.30 11.45 8.07
N ALA A 10 3.60 10.16 7.86
CA ALA A 10 4.79 9.73 7.14
C ALA A 10 4.75 10.19 5.68
N TYR A 11 3.57 10.18 5.06
CA TYR A 11 3.35 10.68 3.70
C TYR A 11 3.58 12.19 3.61
N GLU A 12 2.98 12.97 4.51
CA GLU A 12 3.17 14.43 4.58
C GLU A 12 4.64 14.83 4.82
N ARG A 13 5.36 14.03 5.62
CA ARG A 13 6.79 14.22 5.88
C ARG A 13 7.69 13.68 4.77
N ARG A 14 7.12 13.16 3.66
CA ARG A 14 7.83 12.49 2.55
C ARG A 14 8.76 11.36 3.00
N GLN A 15 8.40 10.70 4.10
CA GLN A 15 9.13 9.54 4.63
C GLN A 15 8.76 8.25 3.90
N ILE A 16 7.61 8.25 3.22
CA ILE A 16 7.14 7.20 2.32
C ILE A 16 6.84 7.84 0.97
N ALA A 17 7.29 7.21 -0.11
CA ALA A 17 7.08 7.69 -1.48
C ALA A 17 5.83 7.07 -2.11
N GLU A 18 5.49 5.84 -1.72
CA GLU A 18 4.42 5.06 -2.34
C GLU A 18 3.79 4.15 -1.29
N VAL A 19 2.47 3.99 -1.38
CA VAL A 19 1.71 2.98 -0.64
C VAL A 19 0.96 2.12 -1.64
N ARG A 20 1.20 0.80 -1.58
CA ARG A 20 0.52 -0.19 -2.43
C ARG A 20 -0.35 -1.10 -1.59
N TRP A 21 -1.60 -1.26 -2.01
CA TRP A 21 -2.47 -2.28 -1.49
C TRP A 21 -2.17 -3.60 -2.20
N ILE A 22 -1.83 -4.63 -1.43
CA ILE A 22 -1.49 -5.96 -1.95
C ILE A 22 -2.53 -6.98 -1.53
N GLU A 23 -2.81 -7.93 -2.41
CA GLU A 23 -3.75 -9.00 -2.10
C GLU A 23 -3.24 -9.87 -0.94
N GLY A 24 -4.12 -10.19 0.01
CA GLY A 24 -3.75 -10.98 1.20
C GLY A 24 -3.19 -12.37 0.87
N ILE A 25 -3.63 -12.98 -0.24
CA ILE A 25 -3.16 -14.32 -0.67
C ILE A 25 -1.69 -14.28 -1.09
N THR A 26 -1.27 -13.18 -1.73
CA THR A 26 0.12 -12.99 -2.19
C THR A 26 1.00 -12.30 -1.15
N ASN A 27 0.45 -11.91 0.00
CA ASN A 27 1.18 -11.21 1.05
C ASN A 27 2.01 -12.17 1.93
N PRO A 28 3.35 -12.16 1.81
CA PRO A 28 4.20 -12.99 2.66
C PRO A 28 4.16 -12.60 4.14
N ALA A 29 3.85 -11.35 4.48
CA ALA A 29 3.74 -10.91 5.88
C ALA A 29 2.50 -11.49 6.57
N ASP A 30 1.35 -11.54 5.87
CA ASP A 30 0.12 -12.19 6.36
C ASP A 30 0.38 -13.66 6.74
N SER A 31 1.23 -14.30 5.93
CA SER A 31 1.67 -15.69 6.09
C SER A 31 2.49 -15.93 7.35
N MET A 32 3.21 -14.93 7.84
CA MET A 32 3.98 -14.99 9.08
C MET A 32 3.11 -14.77 10.32
N THR A 33 1.99 -14.06 10.16
CA THR A 33 1.07 -13.74 11.26
C THR A 33 -0.08 -14.74 11.44
N LYS A 34 -0.35 -15.57 10.43
CA LYS A 34 -1.38 -16.61 10.47
C LYS A 34 -0.82 -17.93 10.98
N GLY A 35 -1.67 -18.72 11.64
CA GLY A 35 -1.31 -20.04 12.17
C GLY A 35 -1.12 -21.14 11.10
N LYS A 36 -1.41 -20.86 9.82
CA LYS A 36 -1.20 -21.80 8.71
C LYS A 36 -0.21 -21.21 7.71
N PRO A 37 0.78 -21.99 7.25
CA PRO A 37 1.72 -21.54 6.23
C PRO A 37 0.99 -21.28 4.90
N SER A 38 1.37 -20.21 4.21
CA SER A 38 0.77 -19.82 2.94
C SER A 38 1.63 -20.25 1.74
N SER A 39 1.00 -20.23 0.55
CA SER A 39 1.69 -20.39 -0.73
C SER A 39 2.66 -19.24 -1.03
N ALA A 40 2.36 -18.01 -0.59
CA ALA A 40 3.22 -16.85 -0.78
C ALA A 40 4.57 -17.00 -0.04
N LEU A 41 4.53 -17.46 1.22
CA LEU A 41 5.74 -17.70 2.00
C LEU A 41 6.57 -18.84 1.42
N LYS A 42 5.91 -19.93 0.98
CA LYS A 42 6.60 -21.04 0.33
C LYS A 42 7.30 -20.59 -0.95
N ARG A 43 6.63 -19.82 -1.81
CA ARG A 43 7.24 -19.27 -3.03
C ARG A 43 8.41 -18.33 -2.74
N LEU A 44 8.32 -17.54 -1.67
CA LEU A 44 9.43 -16.71 -1.22
C LEU A 44 10.65 -17.56 -0.85
N LEU A 45 10.46 -18.64 -0.08
CA LEU A 45 11.56 -19.54 0.28
C LEU A 45 12.16 -20.26 -0.94
N ASP A 46 11.32 -20.74 -1.85
CA ASP A 46 11.75 -21.53 -3.01
C ASP A 46 12.46 -20.68 -4.08
N THR A 47 12.00 -19.44 -4.30
CA THR A 47 12.46 -18.59 -5.41
C THR A 47 13.30 -17.40 -4.96
N ASN A 48 13.34 -17.13 -3.65
CA ASN A 48 13.89 -15.91 -3.05
C ASN A 48 13.36 -14.62 -3.67
N LYS A 49 12.13 -14.67 -4.22
CA LYS A 49 11.45 -13.55 -4.86
C LYS A 49 10.08 -13.37 -4.24
N VAL A 50 9.74 -12.11 -3.95
CA VAL A 50 8.39 -11.74 -3.54
C VAL A 50 7.57 -11.46 -4.80
N GLN A 51 6.48 -12.19 -4.99
CA GLN A 51 5.50 -11.94 -6.04
C GLN A 51 4.28 -11.34 -5.39
N LEU A 52 4.07 -10.04 -5.61
CA LEU A 52 2.95 -9.28 -5.06
C LEU A 52 1.96 -8.97 -6.16
N GLU A 53 0.68 -9.11 -5.85
CA GLU A 53 -0.41 -8.63 -6.68
C GLU A 53 -0.92 -7.32 -6.09
N VAL A 54 -0.68 -6.23 -6.83
CA VAL A 54 -1.08 -4.87 -6.42
C VAL A 54 -2.50 -4.64 -6.87
N VAL A 55 -3.37 -4.30 -5.92
CA VAL A 55 -4.80 -4.08 -6.15
C VAL A 55 -5.07 -2.58 -6.35
N GLU A 56 -4.46 -1.73 -5.52
CA GLU A 56 -4.62 -0.27 -5.56
C GLU A 56 -3.32 0.43 -5.11
N TRP A 57 -3.14 1.68 -5.51
CA TRP A 57 -1.93 2.46 -5.19
C TRP A 57 -2.25 3.96 -5.14
N VAL A 58 -1.41 4.72 -4.42
CA VAL A 58 -1.50 6.19 -4.31
C VAL A 58 -0.11 6.78 -4.50
N GLU A 59 0.04 7.76 -5.41
CA GLU A 59 1.29 8.50 -5.64
C GLU A 59 1.30 9.87 -4.97
N HIS A 60 2.50 10.28 -4.53
CA HIS A 60 2.75 11.64 -4.10
C HIS A 60 3.07 12.52 -5.31
N ASP A 61 2.23 13.52 -5.59
CA ASP A 61 2.47 14.53 -6.61
C ASP A 61 3.75 15.33 -6.32
N GLY A 62 4.86 14.83 -6.85
CA GLY A 62 6.15 15.49 -6.83
C GLY A 62 6.38 16.24 -8.13
N VAL A 63 5.76 17.43 -8.26
CA VAL A 63 6.06 18.49 -9.25
C VAL A 63 6.32 18.02 -10.69
N GLY A 64 5.30 18.13 -11.56
CA GLY A 64 5.51 18.16 -13.01
C GLY A 64 4.26 18.07 -13.87
N GLY A 65 3.62 19.21 -14.15
CA GLY A 65 2.68 19.37 -15.28
C GLY A 65 1.27 19.74 -14.86
N GLY A 66 0.95 21.03 -14.87
CA GLY A 66 -0.41 21.50 -14.70
C GLY A 66 -1.27 21.13 -15.90
N THR A 67 -2.44 20.56 -15.63
CA THR A 67 -3.71 20.87 -16.29
C THR A 67 -4.80 20.71 -15.26
N GLU A 68 -5.53 21.79 -15.06
CA GLU A 68 -6.59 21.96 -14.09
C GLU A 68 -7.81 21.11 -14.49
N ASP A 69 -8.37 20.34 -13.55
CA ASP A 69 -9.80 20.03 -13.53
C ASP A 69 -10.28 20.17 -12.07
N PRO A 70 -10.88 21.31 -11.68
CA PRO A 70 -11.28 21.59 -10.31
C PRO A 70 -12.74 21.17 -10.07
N THR A 71 -13.07 19.90 -10.28
CA THR A 71 -14.36 19.35 -9.84
C THR A 71 -14.24 17.84 -9.71
N GLU A 72 -13.71 17.36 -8.58
CA GLU A 72 -14.28 16.26 -7.80
C GLU A 72 -13.68 16.37 -6.39
N GLY A 73 -14.41 17.07 -5.52
CA GLY A 73 -14.05 17.20 -4.12
C GLY A 73 -14.02 15.83 -3.47
N PHE A 74 -12.87 15.47 -2.87
CA PHE A 74 -12.80 14.37 -1.92
C PHE A 74 -13.86 14.61 -0.84
N GLY A 75 -14.84 13.71 -0.80
CA GLY A 75 -15.97 13.76 0.10
C GLY A 75 -15.52 13.98 1.55
N ALA A 76 -16.23 14.89 2.22
CA ALA A 76 -16.08 15.15 3.63
C ALA A 76 -16.07 13.84 4.43
N ILE A 77 -15.04 13.64 5.24
CA ILE A 77 -15.01 12.61 6.28
C ILE A 77 -15.84 13.18 7.43
N PRO A 78 -17.03 12.65 7.76
CA PRO A 78 -17.83 13.16 8.87
C PRO A 78 -17.13 12.89 10.21
N ASN A 79 -17.32 13.82 11.16
CA ASN A 79 -16.89 13.73 12.55
C ASN A 79 -17.48 12.52 13.28
#